data_AF-A0A956EM08-F1
#
_entry.id   AF-A0A956EM08-F1
#
_cell.length_a   1.000
_cell.length_b   1.000
_cell.length_c   1.000
_cell.angle_alpha   90.00
_cell.angle_beta   90.00
_cell.angle_gamma   90.00
#
_symmetry.space_group_name_H-M   'P 1'
#
loop_
_entity.id
_entity.type
_entity.pdbx_description
1 polymer ?
#
loop_
_entity_poly.entity_id
_entity_poly.type
_entity_poly.pdbx_seq_one_letter_code
_entity_poly.pdbx_strand_id
1 'polypeptide(L)'
;MSARRRQGLILVGLLAVALGLGVPYFEAIRSANERPRLLQGMALVECGEWAIDGPSRRGLALGPDVARSPVDRRVYPNKPPGASVVGALAY
;
A
#
# COMPACT_ATOMS: atom_id res chain seq x y z
N MET A 1 35.67 -15.42 -20.98
CA MET A 1 35.34 -14.06 -20.47
C MET A 1 36.61 -13.42 -19.93
N SER A 2 36.91 -12.16 -20.27
CA SER A 2 38.12 -11.48 -19.76
C SER A 2 37.98 -11.14 -18.26
N ALA A 3 39.11 -11.05 -17.55
CA ALA A 3 39.16 -10.70 -16.13
C ALA A 3 38.47 -9.34 -15.84
N ARG A 4 38.66 -8.34 -16.71
CA ARG A 4 37.95 -7.04 -16.64
C ARG A 4 36.43 -7.19 -16.71
N ARG A 5 35.92 -8.09 -17.57
CA ARG A 5 34.47 -8.32 -17.71
C ARG A 5 33.89 -8.96 -16.45
N ARG A 6 34.63 -9.87 -15.80
CA ARG A 6 34.24 -10.48 -14.52
C ARG A 6 34.23 -9.44 -13.38
N GLN A 7 35.26 -8.60 -13.29
CA GLN A 7 35.33 -7.51 -12.30
C GLN A 7 34.19 -6.50 -12.46
N GLY A 8 33.87 -6.13 -13.71
CA GLY A 8 32.74 -5.25 -13.99
C GLY A 8 31.40 -5.83 -13.53
N LEU A 9 31.16 -7.12 -13.77
CA LEU A 9 29.93 -7.80 -13.29
C LEU A 9 29.85 -7.86 -11.77
N ILE A 10 30.96 -8.12 -11.09
CA ILE A 10 31.01 -8.12 -9.62
C ILE A 10 30.70 -6.72 -9.10
N LEU A 11 31.29 -5.67 -9.67
CA LEU A 11 31.03 -4.29 -9.27
C LEU A 11 29.56 -3.91 -9.45
N VAL A 12 28.98 -4.25 -10.60
CA VAL A 12 27.55 -4.00 -10.88
C VAL A 12 26.66 -4.77 -9.91
N GLY A 13 26.98 -6.03 -9.62
CA GLY A 13 26.25 -6.83 -8.63
C GLY A 13 26.31 -6.23 -7.23
N LEU A 14 27.50 -5.82 -6.78
CA LEU A 14 27.68 -5.15 -5.49
C LEU A 14 26.93 -3.82 -5.42
N LEU A 15 26.94 -3.04 -6.50
CA LEU A 15 26.19 -1.79 -6.57
C LEU A 15 24.68 -2.03 -6.51
N ALA A 16 24.17 -3.04 -7.22
CA ALA A 16 22.75 -3.40 -7.16
C ALA A 16 22.32 -3.84 -5.75
N VAL A 17 23.15 -4.61 -5.05
CA VAL A 17 22.91 -5.01 -3.65
C VAL A 17 22.95 -3.78 -2.73
N ALA A 18 23.96 -2.92 -2.87
CA ALA A 18 24.09 -1.71 -2.05
C ALA A 18 22.90 -0.75 -2.25
N LEU A 19 22.47 -0.56 -3.50
CA LEU A 19 21.28 0.24 -3.82
C LEU A 19 20.00 -0.43 -3.29
N GLY A 20 19.85 -1.75 -3.46
CA GLY A 20 18.69 -2.48 -2.94
C GLY A 20 18.58 -2.44 -1.41
N LEU A 21 19.71 -2.49 -0.71
CA LEU A 21 19.76 -2.35 0.76
C LEU A 21 19.63 -0.89 1.22
N GLY A 22 20.02 0.08 0.38
CA GLY A 22 19.97 1.51 0.68
C GLY A 22 18.62 2.17 0.35
N VAL A 23 17.79 1.55 -0.50
CA VAL A 23 16.38 1.95 -0.66
C VAL A 23 15.67 1.61 0.65
N PRO A 24 15.06 2.60 1.33
CA PRO A 24 14.39 2.34 2.59
C PRO A 24 13.31 1.28 2.37
N TYR A 25 13.18 0.38 3.34
CA TYR A 25 12.19 -0.70 3.37
C TYR A 25 10.85 -0.20 2.82
N PHE A 26 10.22 -0.93 1.89
CA PHE A 26 9.07 -0.48 1.10
C PHE A 26 7.97 0.24 1.90
N GLU A 27 7.79 -0.08 3.18
CA GLU A 27 6.88 0.62 4.09
C GLU A 27 7.16 2.14 4.22
N ALA A 28 8.41 2.58 4.14
CA ALA A 28 8.81 3.98 4.28
C ALA A 28 8.51 4.84 3.04
N ILE A 29 8.41 4.22 1.87
CA ILE A 29 8.00 4.87 0.61
C ILE A 29 6.53 4.60 0.28
N ARG A 30 5.83 3.80 1.10
CA ARG A 30 4.44 3.45 0.88
C ARG A 30 3.58 4.70 0.95
N SER A 31 2.68 4.88 -0.02
CA SER A 31 1.71 5.96 0.07
C SER A 31 0.89 5.82 1.35
N ALA A 32 0.73 6.92 2.08
CA ALA A 32 -0.17 7.01 3.23
C ALA A 32 -1.61 6.57 2.91
N ASN A 33 -1.97 6.60 1.62
CA ASN A 33 -3.33 6.41 1.11
C ASN A 33 -3.58 4.97 0.62
N GLU A 34 -2.51 4.20 0.35
CA GLU A 34 -2.64 2.85 -0.21
C GLU A 34 -3.39 1.93 0.74
N ARG A 35 -3.01 1.96 2.02
CA ARG A 35 -3.64 1.11 3.04
C ARG A 35 -5.13 1.42 3.23
N PRO A 36 -5.57 2.68 3.44
CA PRO A 36 -7.00 3.02 3.45
C PRO A 36 -7.77 2.56 2.20
N ARG A 37 -7.18 2.66 1.00
CA ARG A 37 -7.83 2.22 -0.25
C ARG A 37 -8.02 0.70 -0.32
N LEU A 38 -7.01 -0.07 0.08
CA LEU A 38 -7.13 -1.53 0.14
C LEU A 38 -8.20 -1.96 1.15
N LEU A 39 -8.25 -1.31 2.32
CA LEU A 39 -9.28 -1.57 3.33
C LEU A 39 -10.68 -1.19 2.83
N GLN A 40 -10.81 -0.14 2.01
CA GLN A 40 -12.08 0.20 1.39
C GLN A 40 -12.51 -0.84 0.35
N GLY A 41 -11.59 -1.37 -0.45
CA GLY A 41 -11.90 -2.50 -1.34
C GLY A 41 -12.40 -3.71 -0.57
N MET A 42 -11.72 -4.08 0.52
CA MET A 42 -12.14 -5.15 1.42
C MET A 42 -13.52 -4.89 2.05
N ALA A 43 -13.79 -3.66 2.52
CA ALA A 43 -15.09 -3.30 3.07
C ALA A 43 -16.22 -3.41 2.03
N LEU A 44 -15.96 -3.03 0.78
CA LEU A 44 -16.90 -3.16 -0.32
C LEU A 44 -17.22 -4.63 -0.63
N VAL A 45 -16.17 -5.44 -0.80
CA VAL A 45 -16.31 -6.85 -1.20
C VAL A 45 -16.90 -7.70 -0.08
N GLU A 46 -16.41 -7.54 1.15
CA GLU A 46 -16.74 -8.46 2.23
C GLU A 46 -17.89 -8.01 3.12
N CYS A 47 -18.10 -6.70 3.24
CA CYS A 47 -19.12 -6.13 4.12
C CYS A 47 -20.25 -5.43 3.34
N GLY A 48 -20.07 -5.16 2.04
CA GLY A 48 -21.00 -4.33 1.26
C GLY A 48 -21.04 -2.87 1.74
N GLU A 49 -19.97 -2.38 2.38
CA GLU A 49 -19.90 -1.05 2.99
C GLU A 49 -18.78 -0.19 2.40
N TRP A 50 -19.01 1.11 2.31
CA TRP A 50 -17.99 2.08 1.89
C TRP A 50 -17.03 2.48 3.00
N ALA A 51 -17.47 2.36 4.26
CA ALA A 51 -16.69 2.73 5.42
C ALA A 51 -15.77 1.59 5.86
N ILE A 52 -14.60 1.94 6.37
CA ILE A 52 -13.55 0.98 6.74
C ILE A 52 -13.58 0.57 8.22
N ASP A 53 -14.70 0.84 8.91
CA ASP A 53 -14.91 0.43 10.30
C ASP A 53 -14.91 -1.09 10.47
N GLY A 54 -15.42 -1.83 9.46
CA GLY A 54 -15.39 -3.30 9.43
C GLY A 54 -13.97 -3.86 9.51
N PRO A 55 -13.10 -3.55 8.54
CA PRO A 55 -11.68 -3.94 8.58
C PRO A 55 -10.95 -3.50 9.87
N SER A 56 -11.22 -2.29 10.38
CA SER A 56 -10.62 -1.81 11.65
C SER A 56 -10.99 -2.70 12.84
N ARG A 57 -12.26 -3.11 12.94
CA ARG A 57 -12.75 -4.01 14.01
C ARG A 57 -12.10 -5.39 13.98
N ARG A 58 -11.49 -5.78 12.85
CA ARG A 58 -10.71 -7.02 12.70
C ARG A 58 -9.24 -6.85 13.07
N GLY A 59 -8.86 -5.74 13.70
CA GLY A 59 -7.49 -5.46 14.13
C GLY A 59 -6.58 -4.93 13.03
N LEU A 60 -7.11 -4.61 11.84
CA LEU A 60 -6.32 -4.00 10.78
C LEU A 60 -6.14 -2.52 11.08
N ALA A 61 -4.89 -2.08 11.28
CA ALA A 61 -4.59 -0.66 11.37
C ALA A 61 -5.07 0.04 10.09
N LEU A 62 -5.69 1.21 10.25
CA LEU A 62 -6.31 1.93 9.13
C LEU A 62 -5.29 2.71 8.28
N GLY A 63 -4.13 3.00 8.87
CA GLY A 63 -3.18 3.94 8.29
C GLY A 63 -3.53 5.40 8.62
N PRO A 64 -2.64 6.35 8.26
CA PRO A 64 -2.75 7.73 8.70
C PRO A 64 -3.72 8.58 7.86
N ASP A 65 -3.97 8.25 6.59
CA ASP A 65 -4.80 9.08 5.69
C ASP A 65 -6.28 8.65 5.65
N VAL A 66 -6.96 8.83 6.78
CA VAL A 66 -8.39 8.54 6.95
C VAL A 66 -9.16 9.77 7.39
N ALA A 67 -10.43 9.85 7.00
CA ALA A 67 -11.37 10.88 7.40
C ALA A 67 -12.50 10.27 8.24
N ARG A 68 -12.96 11.01 9.25
CA ARG A 68 -14.17 10.66 10.01
C ARG A 68 -15.30 11.57 9.55
N SER A 69 -16.38 10.96 9.07
CA SER A 69 -17.54 11.72 8.62
C SER A 69 -18.29 12.34 9.82
N PRO A 70 -18.70 13.61 9.75
CA PRO A 70 -19.47 14.25 10.81
C PRO A 70 -20.94 13.81 10.82
N VAL A 71 -21.44 13.24 9.71
CA VAL A 71 -22.85 12.87 9.54
C VAL A 71 -23.18 11.55 10.23
N ASP A 72 -22.33 10.54 10.05
CA ASP A 72 -22.54 9.17 10.51
C ASP A 72 -21.45 8.69 11.49
N ARG A 73 -20.45 9.53 11.78
CA ARG A 73 -19.29 9.22 12.65
C ARG A 73 -18.43 8.05 12.17
N ARG A 74 -18.66 7.53 10.96
CA ARG A 74 -17.94 6.41 10.35
C ARG A 74 -16.60 6.85 9.77
N VAL A 75 -15.69 5.89 9.58
CA VAL A 75 -14.36 6.15 9.04
C VAL A 75 -14.28 5.77 7.56
N TYR A 76 -13.72 6.68 6.76
CA TYR A 76 -13.55 6.54 5.31
C TYR A 76 -12.11 6.87 4.91
N PRO A 77 -11.63 6.40 3.75
CA PRO A 77 -10.41 6.94 3.16
C PRO A 77 -10.56 8.44 2.87
N ASN A 78 -9.50 9.21 3.11
CA ASN A 78 -9.51 10.64 2.80
C ASN A 78 -9.43 10.92 1.28
N LYS A 79 -8.95 9.96 0.49
CA LYS A 79 -8.88 10.06 -0.97
C LYS A 79 -10.07 9.36 -1.65
N PRO A 80 -10.49 9.86 -2.83
CA PRO A 80 -11.61 9.27 -3.57
C PRO A 80 -11.37 7.79 -3.92
N PRO A 81 -12.45 7.00 -4.04
CA PRO A 81 -12.41 5.53 -4.04
C PRO A 81 -12.02 4.92 -5.40
N GLY A 82 -11.42 5.68 -6.32
CA GLY A 82 -11.24 5.25 -7.71
C GLY A 82 -10.58 3.87 -7.87
N ALA A 83 -9.48 3.63 -7.15
CA ALA A 83 -8.80 2.33 -7.18
C ALA A 83 -9.61 1.23 -6.48
N SER A 84 -10.31 1.56 -5.40
CA SER A 84 -11.08 0.61 -4.60
C SER A 84 -12.27 0.04 -5.37
N VAL A 85 -12.97 0.87 -6.15
CA VAL A 85 -14.14 0.45 -6.95
C VAL A 85 -13.72 -0.49 -8.08
N VAL A 86 -12.67 -0.12 -8.82
CA VAL A 86 -12.15 -0.98 -9.91
C VAL A 86 -11.66 -2.31 -9.35
N GLY A 87 -10.94 -2.29 -8.22
CA GLY A 87 -10.49 -3.50 -7.54
C GLY A 87 -11.64 -4.39 -7.08
N ALA A 88 -12.70 -3.82 -6.50
CA ALA A 88 -13.86 -4.58 -6.04
C ALA A 88 -14.66 -5.22 -7.19
N LEU A 89 -14.75 -4.57 -8.35
CA LEU A 89 -15.40 -5.13 -9.54
C LEU A 89 -14.58 -6.24 -10.23
N ALA A 90 -13.26 -6.23 -10.05
CA ALA A 90 -12.35 -7.20 -10.64
C ALA A 90 -12.15 -8.47 -9.79
N TYR A 91 -12.60 -8.44 -8.53
CA TYR A 91 -12.56 -9.57 -7.60
C TYR A 91 -13.74 -10.52 -7.82
#